data_AF-A0A3M2X5X0-F1
#
_entry.id   AF-A0A3M2X5X0-F1
#
_cell.length_a   1.000
_cell.length_b   1.000
_cell.length_c   1.000
_cell.angle_alpha   90.00
_cell.angle_beta   90.00
_cell.angle_gamma   90.00
#
_symmetry.space_group_name_H-M   'P 1'
#
loop_
_entity.id
_entity.type
_entity.pdbx_description
1 polymer ?
#
loop_
_entity_poly.entity_id
_entity_poly.type
_entity_poly.pdbx_seq_one_letter_code
_entity_poly.pdbx_strand_id
1 'polypeptide(L)' 'MVATIDLLKKAGCKEIRAMVLVAAPEGIAAVERAHPDVMIYTASIDERLNEHGYIIPGLGDAGDKIFGTKQKDA' A
#
# COMPACT_ATOMS: atom_id res chain seq x y z
N MET A 1 1.94 -5.38 0.58
CA MET A 1 3.20 -4.76 1.05
C MET A 1 3.99 -5.71 1.95
N VAL A 2 3.52 -6.04 3.17
CA VAL A 2 4.20 -6.94 4.12
C VAL A 2 4.70 -8.23 3.46
N ALA A 3 3.81 -8.99 2.80
CA ALA A 3 4.19 -10.23 2.13
C ALA A 3 5.30 -10.06 1.07
N THR A 4 5.32 -8.92 0.36
CA THR A 4 6.39 -8.62 -0.61
C THR A 4 7.72 -8.37 0.11
N ILE A 5 7.69 -7.64 1.23
CA ILE A 5 8.87 -7.38 2.06
C ILE A 5 9.42 -8.70 2.63
N ASP A 6 8.56 -9.59 3.14
CA ASP A 6 8.94 -10.92 3.61
C ASP A 6 9.73 -11.70 2.55
N LEU A 7 9.23 -11.72 1.31
CA LEU A 7 9.88 -12.41 0.20
C LEU A 7 11.24 -11.78 -0.14
N LEU A 8 11.34 -10.46 -0.15
CA LEU A 8 12.59 -9.75 -0.39
C LEU A 8 13.63 -10.05 0.69
N LYS A 9 13.24 -10.02 1.97
CA LYS A 9 14.13 -10.36 3.09
C LYS A 9 14.56 -11.82 3.05
N LYS A 10 13.65 -12.74 2.71
CA LYS A 10 13.97 -14.16 2.49
C LYS A 10 14.99 -14.35 1.36
N ALA A 11 14.94 -13.50 0.33
CA ALA A 11 15.92 -13.48 -0.75
C ALA A 11 17.25 -12.78 -0.38
N GLY A 12 17.40 -12.29 0.86
CA GLY A 12 18.62 -11.67 1.36
C GLY A 12 18.68 -10.14 1.23
N CYS A 13 17.58 -9.48 0.84
CA CYS A 13 17.52 -8.02 0.80
C CYS A 13 17.55 -7.44 2.23
N LYS A 14 18.45 -6.47 2.47
CA LYS A 14 18.67 -5.87 3.80
C LYS A 14 18.17 -4.43 3.92
N GLU A 15 18.17 -3.68 2.82
CA GLU A 15 17.69 -2.30 2.79
C GLU A 15 16.48 -2.19 1.88
N ILE A 16 15.33 -1.85 2.45
CA ILE A 16 14.07 -1.76 1.72
C ILE A 16 13.45 -0.39 2.01
N ARG A 17 13.07 0.30 0.94
CA ARG A 17 12.31 1.56 0.96
C ARG A 17 11.03 1.33 0.18
N ALA A 18 9.88 1.47 0.83
CA ALA A 18 8.58 1.37 0.18
C ALA A 18 8.16 2.76 -0.30
N MET A 19 7.82 2.89 -1.59
CA MET A 19 7.33 4.14 -2.17
C MET A 19 5.89 3.94 -2.66
N VAL A 20 4.96 4.74 -2.16
CA VAL A 20 3.52 4.65 -2.47
C VAL A 20 2.94 6.05 -2.70
N LEU A 21 1.77 6.13 -3.36
CA LEU A 21 1.12 7.43 -3.61
C LEU A 21 0.30 7.89 -2.39
N VAL A 22 -0.60 7.02 -1.92
CA VAL A 22 -1.46 7.28 -0.76
C VAL A 22 -1.38 6.08 0.18
N ALA A 23 -1.40 6.33 1.49
CA ALA A 23 -1.34 5.29 2.50
C ALA A 23 -2.38 5.55 3.60
N ALA A 24 -3.05 4.50 4.08
CA ALA A 24 -3.92 4.59 5.25
C ALA A 24 -3.13 4.29 6.54
N PRO A 25 -3.48 4.89 7.70
CA PRO A 25 -2.77 4.70 8.96
C PRO A 25 -2.69 3.24 9.39
N GLU A 26 -3.75 2.46 9.15
CA GLU A 26 -3.82 1.03 9.46
C GLU A 26 -2.79 0.22 8.67
N GLY A 27 -2.58 0.59 7.40
CA GLY A 27 -1.58 -0.04 6.52
C GLY A 27 -0.14 0.31 6.92
N ILE A 28 0.10 1.56 7.30
CA ILE A 28 1.40 2.01 7.83
C ILE A 28 1.73 1.24 9.10
N ALA A 29 0.82 1.23 10.09
CA ALA A 29 1.01 0.52 11.35
C ALA A 29 1.23 -0.98 11.16
N ALA A 30 0.57 -1.60 10.17
CA ALA A 30 0.78 -3.01 9.84
C ALA A 30 2.20 -3.27 9.31
N VAL A 31 2.72 -2.40 8.43
CA VAL A 31 4.10 -2.52 7.91
C VAL A 31 5.11 -2.22 9.00
N GLU A 32 4.94 -1.16 9.78
CA GLU A 32 5.84 -0.80 10.89
C GLU A 32 5.93 -1.91 11.94
N ARG A 33 4.80 -2.55 12.29
CA ARG A 33 4.77 -3.69 13.23
C ARG A 33 5.49 -4.92 12.68
N ALA A 34 5.34 -5.22 11.40
CA ALA A 34 5.95 -6.40 10.78
C ALA A 34 7.44 -6.18 10.43
N HIS A 35 7.79 -4.98 10.00
CA HIS A 35 9.09 -4.61 9.44
C HIS A 35 9.48 -3.17 9.85
N PRO A 36 9.81 -2.93 11.13
CA PRO A 36 10.11 -1.59 11.65
C PRO A 36 11.38 -0.97 11.03
N ASP A 37 12.18 -1.77 10.33
CA ASP A 37 13.38 -1.37 9.59
C ASP A 37 13.09 -0.83 8.18
N VAL A 38 11.84 -0.90 7.70
CA VAL A 38 11.46 -0.43 6.36
C VAL A 38 11.01 1.03 6.42
N MET A 39 11.63 1.88 5.61
CA MET A 39 11.18 3.26 5.44
C MET A 39 10.05 3.35 4.41
N ILE A 40 8.96 4.02 4.76
CA ILE A 40 7.83 4.29 3.86
C ILE A 40 7.89 5.74 3.43
N TYR A 41 7.92 5.96 2.12
CA TYR A 41 7.76 7.26 1.48
C TYR A 41 6.40 7.29 0.80
N THR A 42 5.53 8.19 1.24
CA THR A 42 4.18 8.38 0.67
C THR A 42 3.96 9.83 0.30
N ALA A 43 3.19 10.10 -0.75
CA ALA A 43 2.81 11.47 -1.11
C ALA A 43 1.70 12.02 -0.20
N SER A 44 0.83 11.14 0.32
CA SER A 44 -0.20 11.49 1.30
C SER A 44 -0.40 10.37 2.31
N ILE A 45 -0.74 10.75 3.55
CA ILE A 45 -1.34 9.86 4.55
C ILE A 45 -2.81 10.25 4.62
N ASP A 46 -3.67 9.34 4.21
CA ASP A 46 -5.11 9.55 4.15
C ASP A 46 -5.78 9.11 5.46
N GLU A 47 -7.10 9.24 5.60
CA GLU A 47 -7.76 9.17 6.91
C GLU A 47 -7.85 7.75 7.47
N ARG A 48 -8.30 6.79 6.65
CA ARG A 48 -8.66 5.44 7.09
C ARG A 48 -8.90 4.50 5.92
N LEU A 49 -9.13 3.24 6.25
CA LEU A 49 -9.81 2.29 5.36
C LEU A 49 -11.33 2.31 5.58
N ASN A 50 -12.12 2.07 4.53
CA ASN A 50 -13.54 1.77 4.64
C ASN A 50 -13.79 0.26 4.86
N GLU A 51 -15.05 -0.16 4.98
CA GLU A 51 -15.45 -1.55 5.22
C GLU A 51 -15.06 -2.55 4.11
N HIS A 52 -14.79 -2.04 2.90
CA HIS A 52 -14.32 -2.81 1.76
C HIS A 52 -12.79 -2.79 1.61
N GLY A 53 -12.07 -2.12 2.52
CA GLY A 53 -10.61 -2.02 2.49
C GLY A 53 -10.05 -0.97 1.53
N TYR A 54 -10.87 -0.05 1.00
CA TYR A 54 -10.38 1.09 0.22
C TYR A 54 -9.93 2.23 1.15
N ILE A 55 -8.87 2.93 0.73
CA ILE A 55 -8.36 4.13 1.39
C ILE A 55 -9.35 5.29 1.15
N ILE A 56 -9.63 6.08 2.19
CA ILE A 56 -10.50 7.26 2.16
C ILE A 56 -9.71 8.51 2.58
N PRO A 57 -9.71 9.61 1.80
CA PRO A 57 -10.41 9.79 0.52
C PRO A 57 -9.86 8.92 -0.62
N GLY A 58 -8.56 8.63 -0.61
CA GLY A 58 -7.91 7.69 -1.52
C GLY A 58 -8.05 8.02 -3.01
N LEU A 59 -7.79 7.00 -3.84
CA LEU A 59 -7.81 7.11 -5.30
C LEU A 59 -8.80 6.13 -5.95
N GLY A 60 -9.61 5.42 -5.17
CA GLY A 60 -10.43 4.30 -5.65
C GLY A 60 -9.55 3.14 -6.16
N ASP A 61 -10.04 2.41 -7.17
CA ASP A 61 -9.24 1.36 -7.82
C ASP A 61 -8.16 1.97 -8.72
N ALA A 62 -6.93 2.02 -8.19
CA ALA A 62 -5.79 2.56 -8.91
C ALA A 62 -5.38 1.68 -10.10
N GLY A 63 -5.49 0.35 -9.99
CA GLY A 63 -5.13 -0.57 -11.08
C GLY A 63 -6.04 -0.36 -12.27
N ASP A 64 -7.35 -0.38 -12.04
CA ASP A 64 -8.34 -0.15 -13.10
C ASP A 64 -8.22 1.23 -13.73
N LYS A 65 -7.90 2.26 -12.94
CA LYS A 65 -7.69 3.61 -13.47
C LYS A 65 -6.42 3.73 -14.32
N ILE A 66 -5.35 3.04 -13.94
CA ILE A 66 -4.08 3.06 -14.69
C ILE A 66 -4.21 2.29 -16.00
N PHE A 67 -4.85 1.12 -15.99
CA PHE A 67 -4.92 0.22 -17.14
C PHE A 67 -6.21 0.32 -17.96
N GLY A 68 -7.21 1.08 -17.48
CA GLY A 68 -8.48 1.29 -18.18
C GLY A 68 -9.39 0.06 -18.18
N THR A 69 -9.30 -0.80 -17.17
CA THR A 69 -9.97 -2.12 -17.11
C THR A 69 -11.33 -2.12 -16.42
N LYS A 70 -11.88 -0.95 -16.09
CA LYS A 70 -13.27 -0.90 -15.60
C LYS A 70 -14.18 -1.64 -16.57
N GLN A 71 -14.89 -2.65 -16.08
CA GLN A 71 -16.01 -3.21 -16.81
C GLN A 71 -16.95 -2.04 -17.11
N LYS A 72 -17.11 -1.69 -18.39
CA LYS A 72 -18.19 -0.78 -18.79
C LYS A 72 -19.47 -1.36 -18.23
N ASP A 73 -20.24 -0.52 -17.55
CA ASP A 73 -21.46 -0.88 -16.83
C ASP A 73 -22.23 -1.99 -17.56
N ALA A 74 -22.39 -3.14 -16.88
CA ALA A 74 -23.32 -4.19 -17.28
C ALA A 74 -24.75 -3.81 -16.91
#